data_AF-A0A920L6G0-F1
#
_entry.id   AF-A0A920L6G0-F1
#
_cell.length_a   1.000
_cell.length_b   1.000
_cell.length_c   1.000
_cell.angle_alpha   90.00
_cell.angle_beta   90.00
_cell.angle_gamma   90.00
#
_symmetry.space_group_name_H-M   'P 1'
#
loop_
_entity.id
_entity.type
_entity.pdbx_description
1 polymer ?
#
loop_
_entity_poly.entity_id
_entity_poly.type
_entity_poly.pdbx_seq_one_letter_code
_entity_poly.pdbx_strand_id
1 'polypeptide(L)'
;MIKVDDIKKDFPIFEREINGNKLTYLDSGATSQKPNQVIDVMSDVYRNNNANVHRGTYVLSSETTSKYEEVRNKFKKFINAYNSDEIIFTKGCTEGFNLLSQFYL
;
A
#
# COMPACT_ATOMS: atom_id res chain seq x y z
N MET A 1 -23.10 -4.42 -10.42
CA MET A 1 -22.91 -5.84 -10.01
C MET A 1 -21.43 -6.16 -10.10
N ILE A 2 -20.84 -6.75 -9.07
CA ILE A 2 -19.42 -7.12 -9.06
C ILE A 2 -19.23 -8.42 -9.86
N LYS A 3 -18.24 -8.46 -10.77
CA LYS A 3 -17.87 -9.65 -11.56
C LYS A 3 -16.51 -10.15 -11.09
N VAL A 4 -16.49 -11.33 -10.47
CA VAL A 4 -15.26 -11.89 -9.87
C VAL A 4 -14.18 -12.17 -10.90
N ASP A 5 -14.56 -12.65 -12.09
CA ASP A 5 -13.61 -12.96 -13.15
C ASP A 5 -12.90 -11.71 -13.68
N ASP A 6 -13.57 -10.55 -13.64
CA ASP A 6 -12.94 -9.28 -14.02
C ASP A 6 -11.96 -8.83 -12.94
N ILE A 7 -12.27 -9.04 -11.65
CA ILE A 7 -11.34 -8.74 -10.55
C ILE A 7 -10.11 -9.65 -10.61
N LYS A 8 -10.28 -10.95 -10.88
CA LYS A 8 -9.16 -11.91 -10.92
C LYS A 8 -8.10 -11.54 -11.95
N LYS A 9 -8.49 -10.93 -13.08
CA LYS A 9 -7.57 -10.47 -14.13
C LYS A 9 -6.57 -9.43 -13.63
N ASP A 10 -6.92 -8.67 -12.60
CA ASP A 10 -6.01 -7.69 -12.00
C ASP A 10 -4.91 -8.35 -11.17
N PHE A 11 -5.06 -9.61 -10.76
CA PHE A 11 -4.10 -10.32 -9.91
C PHE A 11 -3.28 -11.33 -10.74
N PRO A 12 -2.10 -10.94 -11.25
CA PRO A 12 -1.34 -11.74 -12.21
C PRO A 12 -0.92 -13.10 -11.66
N ILE A 13 -0.79 -13.23 -10.33
CA ILE A 13 -0.37 -14.48 -9.69
C ILE A 13 -1.36 -15.63 -9.94
N PHE A 14 -2.63 -15.36 -10.20
CA PHE A 14 -3.62 -16.42 -10.45
C PHE A 14 -3.49 -17.06 -11.84
N GLU A 15 -2.69 -16.48 -12.74
CA GLU A 15 -2.33 -17.16 -13.99
C GLU A 15 -1.31 -18.27 -13.78
N ARG A 16 -0.58 -18.25 -12.66
CA ARG A 16 0.46 -19.23 -12.33
C ARG A 16 -0.15 -20.59 -12.02
N GLU A 17 0.55 -21.63 -12.48
CA GLU A 17 0.28 -23.02 -12.11
C GLU A 17 1.24 -23.50 -11.03
N ILE A 18 0.71 -24.27 -10.08
CA ILE A 18 1.46 -24.97 -9.05
C ILE A 18 1.05 -26.43 -9.12
N ASN A 19 2.03 -27.33 -9.26
CA ASN A 19 1.79 -28.77 -9.41
C ASN A 19 0.80 -29.10 -10.55
N GLY A 20 0.92 -28.41 -11.68
CA GLY A 20 0.06 -28.59 -12.86
C GLY A 20 -1.38 -28.10 -12.70
N ASN A 21 -1.69 -27.34 -11.65
CA ASN A 21 -3.03 -26.80 -11.40
C ASN A 21 -2.98 -25.28 -11.23
N LYS A 22 -4.04 -24.57 -11.64
CA LYS A 22 -4.19 -23.15 -11.37
C LYS A 22 -4.17 -22.89 -9.86
N LEU A 23 -3.46 -21.84 -9.46
CA LEU A 23 -3.32 -21.46 -8.05
C LEU A 23 -4.69 -21.21 -7.40
N THR A 24 -5.00 -21.98 -6.36
CA THR A 24 -6.11 -21.71 -5.43
C THR A 24 -5.52 -21.23 -4.11
N TYR A 25 -5.53 -19.92 -3.88
CA TYR A 25 -4.91 -19.31 -2.70
C TYR A 25 -5.94 -19.02 -1.60
N LEU A 26 -5.98 -19.86 -0.56
CA LEU A 26 -6.93 -19.76 0.56
C LEU A 26 -6.27 -19.27 1.87
N ASP A 27 -5.18 -18.51 1.76
CA ASP A 27 -4.40 -18.01 2.91
C ASP A 27 -4.28 -16.47 2.93
N SER A 28 -5.29 -15.78 2.38
CA SER A 28 -5.28 -14.31 2.33
C SER A 28 -5.35 -13.64 3.72
N GLY A 29 -5.70 -14.40 4.76
CA GLY A 29 -5.64 -13.93 6.15
C GLY A 29 -4.21 -13.73 6.66
N ALA A 30 -3.24 -14.49 6.15
CA ALA A 30 -1.83 -14.28 6.45
C ALA A 30 -1.23 -13.13 5.61
N THR A 31 -1.49 -13.12 4.29
CA THR A 31 -1.16 -12.00 3.41
C THR A 31 -1.97 -12.03 2.12
N SER A 32 -2.46 -10.89 1.65
CA SER A 32 -3.20 -10.81 0.39
C SER A 32 -2.29 -10.76 -0.83
N GLN A 33 -2.73 -11.36 -1.93
CA GLN A 33 -2.11 -11.15 -3.25
C GLN A 33 -2.27 -9.70 -3.68
N LYS A 34 -1.39 -9.21 -4.56
CA LYS A 34 -1.38 -7.81 -5.01
C LYS A 34 -1.87 -7.71 -6.44
N PRO A 35 -2.78 -6.77 -6.76
CA PRO A 35 -3.19 -6.53 -8.13
C PRO A 35 -2.13 -5.71 -8.87
N ASN A 36 -2.15 -5.74 -10.20
CA ASN A 36 -1.20 -5.04 -11.08
C ASN A 36 -1.12 -3.56 -10.75
N GLN A 37 -2.25 -2.91 -10.45
CA GLN A 37 -2.29 -1.48 -10.10
C GLN A 37 -1.41 -1.15 -8.89
N VAL A 38 -1.28 -2.05 -7.90
CA VAL A 38 -0.38 -1.86 -6.75
C VAL A 38 1.07 -2.11 -7.16
N ILE A 39 1.31 -3.18 -7.91
CA ILE A 39 2.66 -3.57 -8.36
C ILE A 39 3.27 -2.49 -9.25
N ASP A 40 2.49 -1.97 -10.19
CA ASP A 40 2.90 -0.96 -11.16
C ASP A 40 3.24 0.36 -10.47
N VAL A 41 2.42 0.82 -9.52
CA VAL A 41 2.70 2.04 -8.75
C VAL A 41 3.95 1.87 -7.89
N MET A 42 4.14 0.72 -7.23
CA MET A 42 5.37 0.46 -6.48
C MET A 42 6.59 0.47 -7.39
N SER A 43 6.50 -0.16 -8.57
CA SER A 43 7.58 -0.20 -9.54
C SER A 43 7.90 1.20 -10.09
N ASP A 44 6.87 1.98 -10.42
CA ASP A 44 7.00 3.36 -10.91
C ASP A 44 7.66 4.26 -9.87
N VAL A 45 7.30 4.14 -8.59
CA VAL A 45 7.95 4.89 -7.51
C VAL A 45 9.45 4.61 -7.49
N TYR A 46 9.88 3.36 -7.57
CA TYR A 46 11.31 3.03 -7.57
C TYR A 46 12.04 3.43 -8.85
N ARG A 47 11.35 3.43 -10.00
CA ARG A 47 11.93 3.82 -11.30
C ARG A 47 12.05 5.33 -11.46
N ASN A 48 11.03 6.08 -11.04
CA ASN A 48 10.81 7.46 -11.45
C ASN A 48 10.70 8.46 -10.27
N ASN A 49 10.43 8.01 -9.04
CA ASN A 49 10.14 8.92 -7.91
C ASN A 49 10.91 8.59 -6.62
N ASN A 50 11.96 7.78 -6.66
CA ASN A 50 12.64 7.37 -5.44
C ASN A 50 13.50 8.51 -4.88
N ALA A 51 13.02 9.16 -3.83
CA ALA A 51 13.75 10.17 -3.08
C ALA A 51 13.31 10.18 -1.60
N ASN A 52 14.16 10.72 -0.73
CA ASN A 52 13.79 10.93 0.66
C ASN A 52 12.67 11.98 0.76
N VAL A 53 11.56 11.57 1.36
CA VAL A 53 10.40 12.43 1.63
C VAL A 53 10.75 13.44 2.73
N HIS A 54 10.24 14.68 2.60
CA HIS A 54 10.47 15.83 3.50
C HIS A 54 11.93 16.28 3.70
N ARG A 55 12.90 15.71 2.98
CA ARG A 55 14.34 15.90 3.27
C ARG A 55 15.12 16.62 2.17
N GLY A 56 14.48 17.08 1.10
CA GLY A 56 15.15 17.72 -0.03
C GLY A 56 14.39 18.92 -0.58
N THR A 57 15.15 19.92 -1.04
CA THR A 57 14.63 21.09 -1.76
C THR A 57 14.62 20.90 -3.28
N TYR A 58 15.06 19.75 -3.77
CA TYR A 58 15.11 19.42 -5.19
C TYR A 58 13.80 18.76 -5.67
N VAL A 59 13.54 18.89 -6.97
CA VAL A 59 12.26 18.52 -7.62
C VAL A 59 11.79 17.13 -7.23
N LEU A 60 12.64 16.12 -7.39
CA LEU A 60 12.28 14.73 -7.10
C LEU A 60 11.84 14.52 -5.64
N SER A 61 12.53 15.13 -4.66
CA SER A 61 12.11 15.03 -3.25
C SER A 61 10.77 15.71 -2.98
N SER A 62 10.50 16.85 -3.64
CA SER A 62 9.22 17.55 -3.53
C SER A 62 8.07 16.74 -4.15
N GLU A 63 8.29 16.12 -5.30
CA GLU A 63 7.31 15.24 -5.96
C GLU A 63 7.01 14.00 -5.11
N THR A 64 8.03 13.31 -4.60
CA THR A 64 7.84 12.13 -3.74
C THR A 64 7.10 12.52 -2.46
N THR A 65 7.43 13.67 -1.87
CA THR A 65 6.73 14.19 -0.69
C THR A 65 5.26 14.47 -0.98
N SER A 66 4.97 15.11 -2.11
CA SER A 66 3.59 15.43 -2.49
C SER A 66 2.76 14.16 -2.70
N LYS A 67 3.31 13.15 -3.39
CA LYS A 67 2.66 11.83 -3.57
C LYS A 67 2.43 11.12 -2.23
N TYR A 68 3.39 11.18 -1.32
CA TYR A 68 3.29 10.57 0.01
C TYR A 68 2.16 11.21 0.86
N GLU A 69 2.08 12.54 0.87
CA GLU A 69 1.02 13.25 1.60
C GLU A 69 -0.37 13.12 0.92
N GLU A 70 -0.42 12.93 -0.40
CA GLU A 70 -1.66 12.57 -1.08
C GLU A 70 -2.20 11.21 -0.59
N VAL A 71 -1.31 10.22 -0.37
CA VAL A 71 -1.68 8.93 0.22
C VAL A 71 -2.24 9.10 1.63
N ARG A 72 -1.63 9.97 2.46
CA ARG A 72 -2.16 10.29 3.80
C ARG A 72 -3.59 10.84 3.73
N ASN A 73 -3.85 11.74 2.78
CA ASN A 73 -5.19 12.29 2.53
C ASN A 73 -6.19 11.24 2.02
N LYS A 74 -5.74 10.26 1.22
CA LYS A 74 -6.58 9.12 0.82
C LYS A 74 -6.95 8.26 2.03
N PHE A 75 -6.01 7.97 2.92
CA PHE A 75 -6.29 7.23 4.15
C PHE A 75 -7.26 7.95 5.07
N LYS A 76 -7.10 9.27 5.26
CA LYS A 76 -8.07 10.10 5.99
C LYS A 76 -9.49 9.84 5.51
N LYS A 77 -9.73 9.87 4.19
CA LYS A 77 -11.05 9.61 3.60
C LYS A 77 -11.47 8.14 3.76
N PHE A 78 -10.54 7.20 3.59
CA PHE A 78 -10.81 5.76 3.67
C PHE A 78 -11.32 5.32 5.04
N ILE A 79 -10.76 5.86 6.13
CA ILE A 79 -11.18 5.55 7.50
C ILE A 79 -12.07 6.63 8.13
N ASN A 80 -12.42 7.67 7.37
CA ASN A 80 -13.22 8.81 7.81
C ASN A 80 -12.63 9.55 9.04
N ALA A 81 -11.31 9.79 9.04
CA ALA A 81 -10.65 10.61 10.05
C ALA A 81 -10.93 12.11 9.86
N TYR A 82 -10.86 12.89 10.95
CA TYR A 82 -11.16 14.33 10.92
C TYR A 82 -10.06 15.12 10.21
N ASN A 83 -8.79 14.76 10.45
CA ASN A 83 -7.62 15.38 9.83
C ASN A 83 -6.63 14.31 9.31
N SER A 84 -5.89 14.63 8.24
CA SER A 84 -4.79 13.78 7.74
C SER A 84 -3.67 13.65 8.76
N ASP A 85 -3.46 14.66 9.60
CA ASP A 85 -2.42 14.67 10.64
C ASP A 85 -2.66 13.59 11.72
N GLU A 86 -3.87 13.05 11.81
CA GLU A 86 -4.22 11.92 12.71
C GLU A 86 -3.73 10.57 12.15
N ILE A 87 -3.31 10.51 10.88
CA ILE A 87 -2.85 9.29 10.23
C ILE A 87 -1.35 9.16 10.47
N ILE A 88 -0.91 8.15 11.22
CA ILE A 88 0.51 7.83 11.43
C ILE A 88 0.85 6.56 10.67
N PHE A 89 1.77 6.66 9.71
CA PHE A 89 2.27 5.50 8.98
C PHE A 89 3.26 4.71 9.82
N THR A 90 3.00 3.42 10.00
CA THR A 90 3.88 2.44 10.63
C THR A 90 4.15 1.29 9.67
N LYS A 91 5.10 0.40 9.98
CA LYS A 91 5.38 -0.78 9.15
C LYS A 91 4.28 -1.83 9.23
N GLY A 92 3.40 -1.76 10.22
CA GLY A 92 2.30 -2.70 10.41
C GLY A 92 1.54 -2.49 11.72
N CYS A 93 0.48 -3.28 11.89
CA CYS A 93 -0.43 -3.20 13.03
C CYS A 93 0.30 -3.31 14.39
N THR A 94 1.19 -4.30 14.53
CA THR A 94 1.96 -4.53 15.76
C THR A 94 2.85 -3.35 16.13
N GLU A 95 3.53 -2.72 15.16
CA GLU A 95 4.37 -1.54 15.43
C GLU A 95 3.50 -0.35 15.83
N GLY A 96 2.29 -0.21 15.28
CA GLY A 96 1.31 0.78 15.71
C GLY A 96 0.89 0.62 17.18
N PHE A 97 0.59 -0.60 17.61
CA PHE A 97 0.29 -0.86 19.03
C PHE A 97 1.50 -0.62 19.93
N ASN A 98 2.70 -1.04 19.51
CA ASN A 98 3.91 -0.78 20.27
C ASN A 98 4.20 0.72 20.40
N LEU A 99 3.96 1.49 19.34
CA LEU A 99 4.06 2.95 19.37
C LEU A 99 3.15 3.52 20.46
N LEU A 100 1.87 3.12 20.48
CA LEU A 100 0.94 3.57 21.52
C LEU A 100 1.42 3.19 22.92
N SER A 101 1.85 1.95 23.12
CA SER A 101 2.34 1.46 24.41
C SER A 101 3.57 2.22 24.92
N GLN A 102 4.47 2.65 24.04
CA GLN A 102 5.68 3.41 24.41
C GLN A 102 5.40 4.86 24.79
N PHE A 103 4.32 5.46 24.29
CA PHE A 103 3.97 6.85 24.57
C PHE A 103 2.89 7.02 25.65
N TYR A 104 2.14 5.97 25.98
CA TYR A 104 1.07 6.00 26.99
C TYR A 104 1.47 5.48 28.38
N LEU A 105 2.63 4.85 28.52
CA LEU A 105 3.21 4.41 29.80
C LEU A 105 4.39 5.30 30.18
#